data_AF-A0A2D6U0Y2-F1
#
_entry.id   AF-A0A2D6U0Y2-F1
#
_cell.length_a   1.000
_cell.length_b   1.000
_cell.length_c   1.000
_cell.angle_alpha   90.00
_cell.angle_beta   90.00
_cell.angle_gamma   90.00
#
_symmetry.space_group_name_H-M   'P 1'
#
loop_
_entity.id
_entity.type
_entity.pdbx_description
1 polymer ?
#
loop_
_entity_poly.entity_id
_entity_poly.type
_entity_poly.pdbx_seq_one_letter_code
_entity_poly.pdbx_strand_id
1 'polypeptide(L)'
;MNTKFKEESIIVINTWAETIEQNKLLHDCILNLSLLDIDICLVSHYPISTTIQNLVSYYVYDKNNNIYDGGSSNNIIESWFWHYDPIKVLLTRFSKSLYDHHPAVLSNIKNSFYMAKARNKKYVFFMDNDDIINISDLHSFYDIYEETLNSNKKAWFETYQIIKNNKDVDSVNCDFFFSDVDFMIDNIDFSKTIWELGLEHHIFTCLKNVKDEYILNIRDGKIPYESKFPNSDMNLMHSKPPIHSKNINPKIKNFHLLGTVLLSENEHHGLKPMFIIINHWDRENKSQTFNNSMFSDVNNNFHISFFINDKLSFEKKISLTDHNKSFWSQLPDIEDKNIYRIEANLYNEYTREWDWFYKKEWTSNDINNIKKDGNYDLLL
;
A
#
# COMPACT_ATOMS: atom_id res chain seq x y z
N MET A 1 -11.29 -30.27 -13.78
CA MET A 1 -12.08 -29.02 -13.83
C MET A 1 -12.86 -28.98 -15.14
N ASN A 2 -14.07 -28.43 -15.10
CA ASN A 2 -14.99 -28.29 -16.23
C ASN A 2 -14.37 -27.44 -17.36
N THR A 3 -14.42 -27.91 -18.62
CA THR A 3 -13.91 -27.15 -19.78
C THR A 3 -14.55 -25.77 -19.90
N LYS A 4 -15.85 -25.68 -19.60
CA LYS A 4 -16.61 -24.43 -19.62
C LYS A 4 -16.05 -23.40 -18.64
N PHE A 5 -15.69 -23.83 -17.43
CA PHE A 5 -15.09 -22.96 -16.43
C PHE A 5 -13.79 -22.33 -16.94
N LYS A 6 -12.93 -23.11 -17.59
CA LYS A 6 -11.66 -22.62 -18.14
C LYS A 6 -11.85 -21.64 -19.30
N GLU A 7 -12.73 -21.98 -20.23
CA GLU A 7 -12.96 -21.19 -21.44
C GLU A 7 -13.69 -19.87 -21.14
N GLU A 8 -14.69 -19.90 -20.25
CA GLU A 8 -15.55 -18.76 -19.94
C GLU A 8 -14.97 -17.84 -18.86
N SER A 9 -14.00 -18.30 -18.07
CA SER A 9 -13.42 -17.51 -16.97
C SER A 9 -12.10 -16.85 -17.37
N ILE A 10 -11.77 -15.79 -16.62
CA ILE A 10 -10.48 -15.13 -16.62
C ILE A 10 -10.11 -14.73 -15.19
N ILE A 11 -8.83 -14.83 -14.84
CA ILE A 11 -8.30 -14.32 -13.58
C ILE A 11 -7.66 -12.97 -13.84
N VAL A 12 -8.05 -11.97 -13.07
CA VAL A 12 -7.52 -10.61 -13.13
C VAL A 12 -6.68 -10.38 -11.88
N ILE A 13 -5.40 -10.05 -12.09
CA ILE A 13 -4.50 -9.66 -11.02
C ILE A 13 -4.32 -8.15 -11.11
N ASN A 14 -4.82 -7.42 -10.12
CA ASN A 14 -4.54 -6.00 -9.91
C ASN A 14 -3.19 -5.86 -9.22
N THR A 15 -2.32 -4.98 -9.75
CA THR A 15 -0.97 -4.86 -9.20
C THR A 15 -0.40 -3.45 -9.27
N TRP A 16 0.45 -3.17 -8.28
CA TRP A 16 1.47 -2.12 -8.30
C TRP A 16 2.81 -2.74 -7.89
N ALA A 17 3.50 -3.42 -8.81
CA ALA A 17 4.77 -4.07 -8.52
C ALA A 17 5.97 -3.17 -8.89
N GLU A 18 6.34 -2.29 -7.97
CA GLU A 18 7.45 -1.35 -8.10
C GLU A 18 8.78 -1.92 -7.60
N THR A 19 8.74 -2.69 -6.50
CA THR A 19 9.95 -3.21 -5.85
C THR A 19 10.34 -4.60 -6.37
N ILE A 20 11.58 -5.01 -6.12
CA ILE A 20 12.07 -6.35 -6.49
C ILE A 20 11.24 -7.43 -5.78
N GLU A 21 10.91 -7.20 -4.51
CA GLU A 21 10.10 -8.11 -3.70
C GLU A 21 8.66 -8.21 -4.25
N GLN A 22 8.03 -7.08 -4.59
CA GLN A 22 6.71 -7.07 -5.20
C GLN A 22 6.70 -7.77 -6.57
N ASN A 23 7.73 -7.55 -7.39
CA ASN A 23 7.87 -8.23 -8.67
C ASN A 23 8.05 -9.74 -8.50
N LYS A 24 8.78 -10.18 -7.47
CA LYS A 24 8.93 -11.60 -7.15
C LYS A 24 7.60 -12.22 -6.69
N LEU A 25 6.87 -11.54 -5.81
CA LEU A 25 5.56 -12.02 -5.33
C LEU A 25 4.55 -12.12 -6.48
N LEU A 26 4.51 -11.11 -7.35
CA LEU A 26 3.67 -11.12 -8.54
C LEU A 26 4.02 -12.29 -9.47
N HIS A 27 5.31 -12.51 -9.71
CA HIS A 27 5.79 -13.63 -10.53
C HIS A 27 5.34 -14.98 -9.95
N ASP A 28 5.55 -15.21 -8.66
CA ASP A 28 5.20 -16.47 -8.00
C ASP A 28 3.68 -16.69 -7.98
N CYS A 29 2.90 -15.62 -7.78
CA CYS A 29 1.43 -15.64 -7.88
C CYS A 29 0.96 -16.08 -9.28
N ILE A 30 1.50 -15.47 -10.35
CA ILE A 30 1.17 -15.83 -11.73
C ILE A 30 1.49 -17.31 -12.01
N LEU A 31 2.64 -17.80 -11.57
CA LEU A 31 3.03 -19.20 -11.78
C LEU A 31 2.08 -20.18 -11.08
N ASN A 32 1.66 -19.89 -9.84
CA ASN A 32 0.70 -20.74 -9.14
C ASN A 32 -0.66 -20.75 -9.84
N LEU A 33 -1.17 -19.57 -10.22
CA LEU A 33 -2.46 -19.44 -10.90
C LEU A 33 -2.46 -20.07 -12.30
N SER A 34 -1.32 -20.09 -12.98
CA SER A 34 -1.20 -20.72 -14.31
C SER A 34 -1.56 -22.21 -14.31
N LEU A 35 -1.47 -22.88 -13.16
CA LEU A 35 -1.86 -24.28 -13.00
C LEU A 35 -3.37 -24.53 -13.13
N LEU A 36 -4.20 -23.48 -13.03
CA LEU A 36 -5.64 -23.56 -13.26
C LEU A 36 -5.98 -23.74 -14.75
N ASP A 37 -5.05 -23.40 -15.65
CA ASP A 37 -5.28 -23.42 -17.10
C ASP A 37 -6.50 -22.53 -17.47
N ILE A 38 -6.50 -21.32 -16.90
CA ILE A 38 -7.43 -20.22 -17.14
C ILE A 38 -6.61 -19.04 -17.62
N ASP A 39 -7.17 -18.23 -18.53
CA ASP A 39 -6.51 -16.99 -18.94
C ASP A 39 -6.23 -16.09 -17.74
N ILE A 40 -5.04 -15.48 -17.72
CA ILE A 40 -4.66 -14.50 -16.71
C ILE A 40 -4.52 -13.13 -17.37
N CYS A 41 -5.19 -12.13 -16.82
CA CYS A 41 -5.01 -10.73 -17.16
C CYS A 41 -4.31 -10.02 -16.02
N LEU A 42 -3.20 -9.37 -16.33
CA LEU A 42 -2.54 -8.45 -15.42
C LEU A 42 -3.01 -7.02 -15.69
N VAL A 43 -3.48 -6.32 -14.67
CA VAL A 43 -3.86 -4.90 -14.77
C VAL A 43 -3.03 -4.07 -13.80
N SER A 44 -2.47 -2.95 -14.28
CA SER A 44 -1.58 -2.14 -13.45
C SER A 44 -1.58 -0.67 -13.84
N HIS A 45 -1.39 0.17 -12.82
CA HIS A 45 -1.04 1.58 -12.97
C HIS A 45 0.47 1.84 -12.91
N TYR A 46 1.27 0.79 -12.68
CA TYR A 46 2.74 0.82 -12.74
C TYR A 46 3.23 0.01 -13.96
N PRO A 47 4.24 0.49 -14.70
CA PRO A 47 4.79 -0.27 -15.82
C PRO A 47 5.47 -1.55 -15.32
N ILE A 48 4.97 -2.71 -15.78
CA ILE A 48 5.51 -4.02 -15.41
C ILE A 48 6.56 -4.45 -16.44
N SER A 49 7.58 -5.20 -16.02
CA SER A 49 8.61 -5.69 -16.94
C SER A 49 8.03 -6.63 -18.02
N THR A 50 8.60 -6.60 -19.23
CA THR A 50 8.18 -7.50 -20.33
C THR A 50 8.31 -8.98 -19.96
N THR A 51 9.27 -9.32 -19.09
CA THR A 51 9.44 -10.68 -18.58
C THR A 51 8.19 -11.18 -17.88
N ILE A 52 7.58 -10.38 -17.00
CA ILE A 52 6.34 -10.74 -16.30
C ILE A 52 5.14 -10.67 -17.25
N GLN A 53 5.09 -9.66 -18.13
CA GLN A 53 4.01 -9.54 -19.11
C GLN A 53 3.89 -10.78 -20.01
N ASN A 54 5.02 -11.44 -20.34
CA ASN A 54 5.03 -12.65 -21.15
C ASN A 54 4.51 -13.91 -20.42
N LEU A 55 4.24 -13.84 -19.12
CA LEU A 55 3.71 -14.95 -18.32
C LEU A 55 2.17 -14.99 -18.28
N VAL A 56 1.51 -13.92 -18.75
CA VAL A 56 0.05 -13.77 -18.68
C VAL A 56 -0.57 -13.72 -20.08
N SER A 57 -1.85 -14.03 -20.20
CA SER A 57 -2.58 -13.97 -21.46
C SER A 57 -2.78 -12.53 -21.94
N TYR A 58 -3.00 -11.61 -21.00
CA TYR A 58 -3.26 -10.20 -21.29
C TYR A 58 -2.57 -9.28 -20.27
N TYR A 59 -2.10 -8.13 -20.74
CA TYR A 59 -1.59 -7.06 -19.89
C TYR A 59 -2.28 -5.74 -20.24
N VAL A 60 -2.84 -5.08 -19.23
CA VAL A 60 -3.42 -3.74 -19.36
C VAL A 60 -2.61 -2.79 -18.48
N TYR A 61 -1.90 -1.87 -19.14
CA TYR A 61 -1.24 -0.77 -18.47
C TYR A 61 -2.09 0.50 -18.61
N ASP A 62 -2.57 1.00 -17.48
CA ASP A 62 -3.25 2.30 -17.43
C ASP A 62 -2.31 3.34 -16.82
N LYS A 63 -1.66 4.12 -17.68
CA LYS A 63 -0.79 5.21 -17.23
C LYS A 63 -1.54 6.31 -16.48
N ASN A 64 -2.87 6.39 -16.62
CA ASN A 64 -3.69 7.40 -15.95
C ASN A 64 -3.97 6.95 -14.51
N ASN A 65 -2.93 7.04 -13.68
CA ASN A 65 -3.04 6.77 -12.26
C ASN A 65 -3.54 8.03 -11.54
N ASN A 66 -4.85 8.28 -11.64
CA ASN A 66 -5.49 9.40 -10.94
C ASN A 66 -5.47 9.14 -9.43
N ILE A 67 -4.33 9.39 -8.80
CA ILE A 67 -4.22 9.46 -7.34
C ILE A 67 -4.60 10.87 -6.94
N TYR A 68 -5.58 11.01 -6.05
CA TYR A 68 -6.01 12.33 -5.58
C TYR A 68 -4.94 12.96 -4.68
N ASP A 69 -4.85 14.29 -4.68
CA ASP A 69 -4.11 15.07 -3.68
C ASP A 69 -5.16 15.79 -2.83
N GLY A 70 -5.43 15.27 -1.64
CA GLY A 70 -6.55 15.62 -0.76
C GLY A 70 -6.77 17.10 -0.44
N GLY A 71 -7.32 17.89 -1.35
CA GLY A 71 -7.96 19.17 -1.03
C GLY A 71 -9.38 18.93 -0.56
N SER A 72 -9.71 19.29 0.67
CA SER A 72 -11.07 19.33 1.24
C SER A 72 -11.80 17.99 1.43
N SER A 73 -11.51 17.28 2.51
CA SER A 73 -12.58 16.86 3.43
C SER A 73 -11.99 16.66 4.82
N ASN A 74 -12.51 17.39 5.80
CA ASN A 74 -12.01 17.41 7.17
C ASN A 74 -12.31 16.13 7.96
N ASN A 75 -12.78 15.02 7.37
CA ASN A 75 -13.40 13.96 8.17
C ASN A 75 -13.35 12.50 7.65
N ILE A 76 -12.52 12.14 6.66
CA ILE A 76 -12.29 10.71 6.38
C ILE A 76 -10.80 10.46 6.28
N ILE A 77 -10.23 9.99 7.39
CA ILE A 77 -8.86 9.48 7.49
C ILE A 77 -8.95 8.00 7.13
N GLU A 78 -8.94 7.65 5.85
CA GLU A 78 -8.64 6.29 5.42
C GLU A 78 -7.20 6.26 4.93
N SER A 79 -6.31 5.94 5.87
CA SER A 79 -4.86 5.87 5.66
C SER A 79 -4.44 4.49 5.18
N TRP A 80 -5.10 3.95 4.15
CA TRP A 80 -4.72 2.68 3.53
C TRP A 80 -3.72 2.96 2.42
N PHE A 81 -2.51 3.31 2.82
CA PHE A 81 -1.40 3.50 1.90
C PHE A 81 -0.64 2.19 1.72
N TRP A 82 -0.68 1.65 0.49
CA TRP A 82 0.20 0.58 0.00
C TRP A 82 1.68 0.99 -0.06
N HIS A 83 1.93 2.30 -0.07
CA HIS A 83 3.24 2.88 0.17
C HIS A 83 3.33 3.28 1.63
N TYR A 84 3.78 2.38 2.50
CA TYR A 84 4.42 2.85 3.73
C TYR A 84 5.80 3.39 3.34
N ASP A 85 5.79 4.52 2.63
CA ASP A 85 6.82 5.53 2.80
C ASP A 85 6.31 6.38 3.96
N PRO A 86 6.72 6.10 5.19
CA PRO A 86 6.29 6.85 6.35
C PRO A 86 6.65 8.33 6.27
N ILE A 87 7.58 8.74 5.40
CA ILE A 87 7.76 10.14 5.05
C ILE A 87 6.59 10.63 4.20
N LYS A 88 6.17 9.92 3.15
CA LYS A 88 4.94 10.28 2.41
C LYS A 88 3.75 10.37 3.36
N VAL A 89 3.53 9.39 4.24
CA VAL A 89 2.44 9.45 5.25
C VAL A 89 2.57 10.68 6.18
N LEU A 90 3.79 11.05 6.58
CA LEU A 90 4.03 12.26 7.38
C LEU A 90 3.75 13.52 6.54
N LEU A 91 4.23 13.58 5.30
CA LEU A 91 4.05 14.70 4.39
C LEU A 91 2.59 14.87 4.04
N THR A 92 1.83 13.83 3.74
CA THR A 92 0.37 13.81 3.60
C THR A 92 -0.33 14.45 4.82
N ARG A 93 0.18 14.19 6.04
CA ARG A 93 -0.32 14.82 7.27
C ARG A 93 0.10 16.30 7.40
N PHE A 94 1.27 16.68 6.90
CA PHE A 94 1.79 18.05 6.92
C PHE A 94 1.21 18.94 5.78
N SER A 95 1.10 18.41 4.56
CA SER A 95 0.52 19.01 3.36
C SER A 95 -1.01 18.99 3.37
N LYS A 96 -1.62 18.24 4.30
CA LYS A 96 -3.06 17.91 4.36
C LYS A 96 -3.57 17.19 3.11
N SER A 97 -2.67 16.68 2.27
CA SER A 97 -3.04 16.13 0.97
C SER A 97 -3.06 14.61 1.05
N LEU A 98 -4.26 14.05 1.14
CA LEU A 98 -4.52 12.60 1.20
C LEU A 98 -4.45 12.00 -0.21
N TYR A 99 -3.57 11.02 -0.39
CA TYR A 99 -3.54 10.17 -1.58
C TYR A 99 -4.52 9.01 -1.38
N ASP A 100 -5.54 9.00 -2.21
CA ASP A 100 -6.52 7.91 -2.28
C ASP A 100 -6.28 7.09 -3.56
N HIS A 101 -6.03 5.78 -3.40
CA HIS A 101 -5.79 4.83 -4.48
C HIS A 101 -7.09 4.17 -4.99
N HIS A 102 -8.22 4.36 -4.30
CA HIS A 102 -9.51 3.79 -4.70
C HIS A 102 -9.86 4.11 -6.17
N PRO A 103 -9.74 5.36 -6.68
CA PRO A 103 -10.08 5.67 -8.07
C PRO A 103 -9.22 4.91 -9.09
N ALA A 104 -7.95 4.67 -8.76
CA ALA A 104 -7.04 3.89 -9.58
C ALA A 104 -7.51 2.42 -9.61
N VAL A 105 -7.78 1.81 -8.46
CA VAL A 105 -8.29 0.44 -8.41
C VAL A 105 -9.62 0.30 -9.16
N LEU A 106 -10.54 1.27 -9.03
CA LEU A 106 -11.79 1.28 -9.81
C LEU A 106 -11.55 1.34 -11.32
N SER A 107 -10.53 2.09 -11.77
CA SER A 107 -10.12 2.11 -13.18
C SER A 107 -9.60 0.73 -13.62
N ASN A 108 -8.80 0.05 -12.80
CA ASN A 108 -8.33 -1.30 -13.08
C ASN A 108 -9.47 -2.33 -13.11
N ILE A 109 -10.42 -2.26 -12.19
CA ILE A 109 -11.65 -3.07 -12.23
C ILE A 109 -12.39 -2.79 -13.54
N LYS A 110 -12.66 -1.52 -13.87
CA LYS A 110 -13.31 -1.14 -15.14
C LYS A 110 -12.58 -1.75 -16.35
N ASN A 111 -11.29 -1.47 -16.48
CA ASN A 111 -10.48 -1.88 -17.61
C ASN A 111 -10.44 -3.40 -17.76
N SER A 112 -10.31 -4.13 -16.66
CA SER A 112 -10.30 -5.59 -16.67
C SER A 112 -11.64 -6.19 -17.13
N PHE A 113 -12.78 -5.67 -16.66
CA PHE A 113 -14.11 -6.14 -17.06
C PHE A 113 -14.43 -5.85 -18.54
N TYR A 114 -14.10 -4.64 -19.02
CA TYR A 114 -14.25 -4.32 -20.44
C TYR A 114 -13.33 -5.16 -21.33
N MET A 115 -12.11 -5.46 -20.88
CA MET A 115 -11.20 -6.35 -21.58
C MET A 115 -11.75 -7.79 -21.62
N ALA A 116 -12.24 -8.30 -20.49
CA ALA A 116 -12.87 -9.62 -20.40
C ALA A 116 -14.04 -9.74 -21.38
N LYS A 117 -14.92 -8.72 -21.42
CA LYS A 117 -16.03 -8.62 -22.39
C LYS A 117 -15.53 -8.65 -23.83
N ALA A 118 -14.50 -7.86 -24.15
CA ALA A 118 -13.91 -7.83 -25.50
C ALA A 118 -13.26 -9.17 -25.91
N ARG A 119 -12.93 -10.04 -24.95
CA ARG A 119 -12.41 -11.39 -25.16
C ARG A 119 -13.45 -12.49 -25.04
N ASN A 120 -14.74 -12.14 -25.02
CA ASN A 120 -15.87 -13.07 -24.87
C ASN A 120 -15.77 -13.93 -23.60
N LYS A 121 -15.14 -13.40 -22.55
CA LYS A 121 -15.15 -14.01 -21.22
C LYS A 121 -16.46 -13.67 -20.54
N LYS A 122 -17.02 -14.64 -19.84
CA LYS A 122 -18.28 -14.51 -19.11
C LYS A 122 -18.05 -14.20 -17.64
N TYR A 123 -16.97 -14.70 -17.06
CA TYR A 123 -16.71 -14.54 -15.63
C TYR A 123 -15.30 -14.04 -15.36
N VAL A 124 -15.17 -13.22 -14.33
CA VAL A 124 -13.91 -12.67 -13.81
C VAL A 124 -13.74 -13.13 -12.38
N PHE A 125 -12.56 -13.66 -12.07
CA PHE A 125 -12.00 -13.67 -10.71
C PHE A 125 -11.08 -12.47 -10.60
N PHE A 126 -11.41 -11.49 -9.78
CA PHE A 126 -10.55 -10.35 -9.52
C PHE A 126 -9.79 -10.61 -8.24
N MET A 127 -8.50 -10.30 -8.23
CA MET A 127 -7.65 -10.40 -7.05
C MET A 127 -6.52 -9.36 -7.03
N ASP A 128 -6.04 -8.99 -5.86
CA ASP A 128 -4.81 -8.22 -5.69
C ASP A 128 -3.56 -9.12 -5.75
N ASN A 129 -2.40 -8.54 -6.10
CA ASN A 129 -1.17 -9.30 -6.32
C ASN A 129 -0.50 -9.81 -5.04
N ASP A 130 -0.94 -9.36 -3.88
CA ASP A 130 -0.45 -9.82 -2.58
C ASP A 130 -1.37 -10.84 -1.90
N ASP A 131 -2.39 -11.30 -2.62
CA ASP A 131 -3.09 -12.55 -2.38
C ASP A 131 -2.30 -13.73 -2.95
N ILE A 132 -1.46 -14.35 -2.12
CA ILE A 132 -0.62 -15.48 -2.53
C ILE A 132 -1.41 -16.77 -2.40
N ILE A 133 -2.03 -17.17 -3.53
CA ILE A 133 -2.77 -18.42 -3.62
C ILE A 133 -1.82 -19.61 -3.57
N ASN A 134 -2.03 -20.46 -2.57
CA ASN A 134 -1.36 -21.73 -2.45
C ASN A 134 -1.92 -22.72 -3.46
N ILE A 135 -1.04 -23.52 -4.07
CA ILE A 135 -1.42 -24.57 -5.03
C ILE A 135 -2.48 -25.52 -4.44
N SER A 136 -2.45 -25.79 -3.13
CA SER A 136 -3.45 -26.64 -2.47
C SER A 136 -4.87 -26.07 -2.51
N ASP A 137 -5.01 -24.75 -2.65
CA ASP A 137 -6.30 -24.06 -2.58
C ASP A 137 -6.84 -23.65 -3.96
N LEU A 138 -6.16 -24.04 -5.05
CA LEU A 138 -6.61 -23.73 -6.41
C LEU A 138 -8.02 -24.28 -6.72
N HIS A 139 -8.42 -25.37 -6.05
CA HIS A 139 -9.76 -25.93 -6.19
C HIS A 139 -10.87 -24.92 -5.82
N SER A 140 -10.56 -23.95 -4.96
CA SER A 140 -11.52 -22.99 -4.42
C SER A 140 -12.06 -22.01 -5.45
N PHE A 141 -11.31 -21.72 -6.51
CA PHE A 141 -11.83 -20.96 -7.65
C PHE A 141 -13.00 -21.70 -8.31
N TYR A 142 -12.86 -23.01 -8.50
CA TYR A 142 -13.92 -23.82 -9.08
C TYR A 142 -15.12 -23.97 -8.12
N ASP A 143 -14.86 -24.12 -6.83
CA ASP A 143 -15.92 -24.22 -5.82
C ASP A 143 -16.74 -22.92 -5.74
N ILE A 144 -16.09 -21.76 -5.78
CA ILE A 144 -16.76 -20.45 -5.80
C ILE A 144 -17.60 -20.29 -7.06
N TYR A 145 -17.06 -20.67 -8.21
CA TYR A 145 -17.79 -20.68 -9.48
C TYR A 145 -19.06 -21.54 -9.41
N GLU A 146 -18.93 -22.80 -9.00
CA GLU A 146 -20.06 -23.72 -8.90
C GLU A 146 -21.09 -23.26 -7.85
N GLU A 147 -20.64 -22.81 -6.68
CA GLU A 147 -21.52 -22.29 -5.62
C GLU A 147 -22.37 -21.13 -6.12
N THR A 148 -21.74 -20.19 -6.83
CA THR A 148 -22.41 -18.99 -7.36
C THR A 148 -23.46 -19.37 -8.40
N LEU A 149 -23.10 -20.21 -9.36
CA LEU A 149 -24.01 -20.60 -10.43
C LEU A 149 -25.14 -21.53 -9.96
N ASN A 150 -24.84 -22.50 -9.09
CA ASN A 150 -25.85 -23.40 -8.52
C ASN A 150 -26.83 -22.65 -7.61
N SER A 151 -26.43 -21.52 -7.05
CA SER A 151 -27.31 -20.61 -6.29
C SER A 151 -28.09 -19.64 -7.17
N ASN A 152 -27.97 -19.73 -8.50
CA ASN A 152 -28.53 -18.79 -9.47
C ASN A 152 -28.13 -17.32 -9.17
N LYS A 153 -26.87 -17.12 -8.79
CA LYS A 153 -26.28 -15.81 -8.51
C LYS A 153 -25.32 -15.42 -9.63
N LYS A 154 -25.01 -14.13 -9.70
CA LYS A 154 -24.16 -13.48 -10.70
C LYS A 154 -22.78 -13.14 -10.17
N ALA A 155 -22.66 -12.96 -8.87
CA ALA A 155 -21.39 -12.60 -8.24
C ALA A 155 -21.26 -13.22 -6.85
N TRP A 156 -20.02 -13.28 -6.38
CA TRP A 156 -19.65 -13.72 -5.04
C TRP A 156 -18.62 -12.75 -4.49
N PHE A 157 -18.91 -12.21 -3.32
CA PHE A 157 -18.06 -11.28 -2.58
C PHE A 157 -17.84 -11.77 -1.16
N GLU A 158 -16.71 -11.41 -0.56
CA GLU A 158 -16.39 -11.70 0.83
C GLU A 158 -16.35 -10.42 1.67
N THR A 159 -16.79 -10.47 2.93
CA THR A 159 -16.81 -9.29 3.83
C THR A 159 -15.97 -9.51 5.09
N TYR A 160 -15.28 -8.45 5.53
CA TYR A 160 -14.41 -8.45 6.72
C TYR A 160 -15.19 -8.38 8.06
N GLN A 161 -16.41 -7.84 8.07
CA GLN A 161 -17.26 -7.71 9.27
C GLN A 161 -18.59 -6.99 8.94
N ILE A 162 -19.70 -7.45 9.52
CA ILE A 162 -20.87 -6.59 9.77
C ILE A 162 -20.49 -5.73 10.98
N ILE A 163 -20.07 -4.48 10.78
CA ILE A 163 -19.93 -3.54 11.90
C ILE A 163 -21.34 -3.20 12.40
N LYS A 164 -21.80 -3.91 13.45
CA LYS A 164 -23.03 -3.60 14.19
C LYS A 164 -22.86 -2.31 15.00
N ASN A 165 -22.75 -1.16 14.34
CA ASN A 165 -22.88 0.16 14.97
C ASN A 165 -23.92 0.99 14.21
N ASN A 166 -25.20 0.58 14.30
CA ASN A 166 -26.42 1.38 14.02
C ASN A 166 -26.48 2.19 12.71
N LYS A 167 -25.65 1.90 11.71
CA LYS A 167 -25.79 2.37 10.33
C LYS A 167 -25.39 1.21 9.42
N ASP A 168 -26.35 0.70 8.66
CA ASP A 168 -26.23 -0.46 7.77
C ASP A 168 -25.18 -0.22 6.68
N VAL A 169 -23.90 -0.50 6.96
CA VAL A 169 -22.90 -0.61 5.90
C VAL A 169 -22.14 -1.91 6.11
N ASP A 170 -22.51 -2.89 5.30
CA ASP A 170 -21.71 -4.08 5.06
C ASP A 170 -20.35 -3.60 4.49
N SER A 171 -19.26 -3.64 5.26
CA SER A 171 -17.93 -3.33 4.73
C SER A 171 -17.36 -4.59 4.09
N VAL A 172 -17.29 -4.61 2.76
CA VAL A 172 -16.92 -5.79 1.97
C VAL A 172 -15.44 -5.70 1.61
N ASN A 173 -14.79 -6.83 1.38
CA ASN A 173 -13.42 -6.86 0.89
C ASN A 173 -13.42 -6.84 -0.66
N CYS A 174 -12.64 -5.96 -1.28
CA CYS A 174 -12.41 -5.96 -2.72
C CYS A 174 -11.09 -6.65 -3.13
N ASP A 175 -10.29 -7.15 -2.18
CA ASP A 175 -9.02 -7.83 -2.45
C ASP A 175 -9.23 -9.05 -3.35
N PHE A 176 -10.33 -9.79 -3.19
CA PHE A 176 -10.70 -10.92 -4.04
C PHE A 176 -12.23 -11.05 -4.20
N PHE A 177 -12.71 -11.22 -5.42
CA PHE A 177 -14.11 -11.53 -5.72
C PHE A 177 -14.31 -12.27 -7.05
N PHE A 178 -15.49 -12.86 -7.23
CA PHE A 178 -15.93 -13.50 -8.47
C PHE A 178 -17.17 -12.82 -9.03
N SER A 179 -17.24 -12.64 -10.36
CA SER A 179 -18.43 -12.04 -10.97
C SER A 179 -18.65 -12.40 -12.44
N ASP A 180 -19.91 -12.41 -12.84
CA ASP A 180 -20.35 -12.29 -14.23
C ASP A 180 -19.96 -10.90 -14.78
N VAL A 181 -19.40 -10.90 -15.99
CA VAL A 181 -18.85 -9.70 -16.62
C VAL A 181 -19.92 -8.65 -16.88
N ASP A 182 -21.08 -9.06 -17.39
CA ASP A 182 -22.17 -8.13 -17.72
C ASP A 182 -22.82 -7.60 -16.44
N PHE A 183 -22.96 -8.45 -15.41
CA PHE A 183 -23.47 -8.03 -14.11
C PHE A 183 -22.69 -6.83 -13.53
N MET A 184 -21.35 -6.89 -13.55
CA MET A 184 -20.54 -5.77 -13.02
C MET A 184 -20.60 -4.54 -13.92
N ILE A 185 -20.56 -4.72 -15.25
CA ILE A 185 -20.62 -3.59 -16.20
C ILE A 185 -21.95 -2.85 -16.12
N ASP A 186 -23.06 -3.58 -15.95
CA ASP A 186 -24.40 -3.01 -15.96
C ASP A 186 -24.76 -2.34 -14.62
N ASN A 187 -24.18 -2.82 -13.52
CA ASN A 187 -24.56 -2.35 -12.18
C ASN A 187 -23.56 -1.39 -11.53
N ILE A 188 -22.29 -1.37 -11.92
CA ILE A 188 -21.29 -0.48 -11.32
C ILE A 188 -21.16 0.82 -12.11
N ASP A 189 -21.33 1.94 -11.42
CA ASP A 189 -21.08 3.26 -12.00
C ASP A 189 -19.58 3.56 -12.03
N PHE A 190 -18.95 3.21 -13.16
CA PHE A 190 -17.54 3.51 -13.44
C PHE A 190 -17.28 4.95 -13.91
N SER A 191 -18.32 5.79 -14.00
CA SER A 191 -18.19 7.20 -14.36
C SER A 191 -18.00 8.09 -13.14
N LYS A 192 -18.54 7.67 -12.00
CA LYS A 192 -18.29 8.29 -10.72
C LYS A 192 -16.85 8.11 -10.33
N THR A 193 -16.24 9.22 -9.94
CA THR A 193 -14.98 9.16 -9.24
C THR A 193 -15.26 9.06 -7.75
N ILE A 194 -14.65 8.05 -7.14
CA ILE A 194 -14.99 7.60 -5.80
C ILE A 194 -14.20 8.36 -4.75
N TRP A 195 -14.60 9.61 -4.52
CA TRP A 195 -13.86 10.54 -3.65
C TRP A 195 -14.34 10.56 -2.20
N GLU A 196 -15.61 10.24 -1.96
CA GLU A 196 -16.26 10.47 -0.64
C GLU A 196 -16.64 9.18 0.09
N LEU A 197 -16.65 8.05 -0.61
CA LEU A 197 -17.28 6.82 -0.15
C LEU A 197 -16.27 5.69 0.12
N GLY A 198 -15.10 5.69 -0.53
CA GLY A 198 -14.22 4.51 -0.60
C GLY A 198 -14.67 3.53 -1.69
N LEU A 199 -13.76 2.64 -2.14
CA LEU A 199 -14.00 1.71 -3.24
C LEU A 199 -15.14 0.72 -2.92
N GLU A 200 -15.01 0.05 -1.78
CA GLU A 200 -15.89 -1.01 -1.31
C GLU A 200 -17.31 -0.44 -1.13
N HIS A 201 -17.41 0.73 -0.50
CA HIS A 201 -18.70 1.37 -0.26
C HIS A 201 -19.37 1.83 -1.57
N HIS A 202 -18.60 2.32 -2.55
CA HIS A 202 -19.13 2.70 -3.85
C HIS A 202 -19.70 1.49 -4.59
N ILE A 203 -18.93 0.40 -4.68
CA ILE A 203 -19.37 -0.84 -5.33
C ILE A 203 -20.68 -1.31 -4.69
N PHE A 204 -20.77 -1.37 -3.36
CA PHE A 204 -21.98 -1.85 -2.69
C PHE A 204 -23.14 -0.87 -2.72
N THR A 205 -22.88 0.44 -2.82
CA THR A 205 -23.92 1.43 -3.08
C THR A 205 -24.56 1.19 -4.45
N CYS A 206 -23.74 0.90 -5.46
CA CYS A 206 -24.20 0.55 -6.79
C CYS A 206 -25.00 -0.77 -6.79
N LEU A 207 -24.53 -1.77 -6.06
CA LEU A 207 -25.17 -3.09 -5.97
C LEU A 207 -26.38 -3.16 -5.02
N LYS A 208 -26.73 -2.08 -4.32
CA LYS A 208 -27.78 -2.06 -3.28
C LYS A 208 -29.15 -2.52 -3.77
N ASN A 209 -29.48 -2.27 -5.03
CA ASN A 209 -30.78 -2.62 -5.60
C ASN A 209 -30.83 -4.02 -6.23
N VAL A 210 -29.70 -4.72 -6.28
CA VAL A 210 -29.54 -6.07 -6.85
C VAL A 210 -28.93 -7.04 -5.82
N LYS A 211 -29.20 -6.80 -4.53
CA LYS A 211 -28.67 -7.59 -3.40
C LYS A 211 -28.99 -9.09 -3.49
N ASP A 212 -30.11 -9.42 -4.13
CA ASP A 212 -30.58 -10.77 -4.37
C ASP A 212 -29.93 -11.45 -5.58
N GLU A 213 -29.10 -10.75 -6.36
CA GLU A 213 -28.37 -11.32 -7.51
C GLU A 213 -26.96 -11.80 -7.17
N TYR A 214 -26.44 -11.51 -5.97
CA TYR A 214 -25.09 -11.94 -5.58
C TYR A 214 -25.06 -12.66 -4.22
N ILE A 215 -23.96 -13.39 -3.99
CA ILE A 215 -23.63 -13.99 -2.71
C ILE A 215 -22.73 -13.01 -1.96
N LEU A 216 -23.13 -12.67 -0.74
CA LEU A 216 -22.25 -12.04 0.23
C LEU A 216 -21.86 -13.10 1.26
N ASN A 217 -20.62 -13.59 1.18
CA ASN A 217 -20.08 -14.56 2.12
C ASN A 217 -19.69 -13.82 3.42
N ILE A 218 -20.67 -13.70 4.32
CA ILE A 218 -20.52 -13.06 5.63
C ILE A 218 -19.92 -14.05 6.63
N ARG A 219 -18.85 -13.68 7.33
CA ARG A 219 -18.26 -14.51 8.38
C ARG A 219 -18.15 -13.76 9.70
N ASP A 220 -18.88 -14.25 10.70
CA ASP A 220 -18.83 -13.78 12.10
C ASP A 220 -17.45 -14.07 12.72
N GLY A 221 -16.50 -13.15 12.53
CA GLY A 221 -15.27 -13.08 13.32
C GLY A 221 -14.09 -13.94 12.87
N LYS A 222 -14.09 -14.50 11.64
CA LYS A 222 -12.89 -15.12 11.03
C LYS A 222 -12.20 -14.14 10.08
N ILE A 223 -10.90 -14.34 9.83
CA ILE A 223 -10.20 -13.63 8.76
C ILE A 223 -10.85 -14.05 7.43
N PRO A 224 -11.15 -13.11 6.52
CA PRO A 224 -11.58 -13.43 5.16
C PRO A 224 -10.67 -14.48 4.54
N TYR A 225 -11.25 -15.28 3.65
CA TYR A 225 -10.57 -16.28 2.85
C TYR A 225 -10.17 -17.56 3.56
N GLU A 226 -9.91 -17.60 4.88
CA GLU A 226 -9.42 -18.81 5.60
C GLU A 226 -10.21 -20.10 5.33
N SER A 227 -11.48 -19.98 4.94
CA SER A 227 -12.32 -21.14 4.65
C SER A 227 -12.26 -21.67 3.23
N LYS A 228 -12.03 -20.77 2.27
CA LYS A 228 -11.92 -21.12 0.86
C LYS A 228 -10.45 -21.31 0.53
N PHE A 229 -9.57 -20.50 1.12
CA PHE A 229 -8.14 -20.50 0.91
C PHE A 229 -7.39 -20.72 2.25
N PRO A 230 -7.57 -21.88 2.92
CA PRO A 230 -6.98 -22.13 4.25
C PRO A 230 -5.45 -22.21 4.29
N ASN A 231 -4.80 -22.43 3.15
CA ASN A 231 -3.35 -22.57 3.03
C ASN A 231 -2.71 -21.40 2.26
N SER A 232 -3.52 -20.47 1.77
CA SER A 232 -3.09 -19.30 1.02
C SER A 232 -2.88 -18.14 1.96
N ASP A 233 -1.89 -17.33 1.63
CA ASP A 233 -1.63 -16.12 2.37
C ASP A 233 -2.29 -14.95 1.64
N MET A 234 -3.51 -14.62 2.05
CA MET A 234 -4.28 -13.53 1.45
C MET A 234 -3.85 -12.20 2.08
N ASN A 235 -3.63 -11.21 1.23
CA ASN A 235 -3.22 -9.87 1.62
C ASN A 235 -1.95 -9.85 2.52
N LEU A 236 -0.88 -10.49 2.04
CA LEU A 236 0.37 -10.61 2.79
C LEU A 236 1.04 -9.28 3.10
N MET A 237 0.86 -8.25 2.26
CA MET A 237 1.54 -6.97 2.48
C MET A 237 0.94 -6.21 3.67
N HIS A 238 -0.28 -6.54 4.08
CA HIS A 238 -0.82 -6.06 5.35
C HIS A 238 -0.11 -6.68 6.58
N SER A 239 0.61 -7.79 6.41
CA SER A 239 1.22 -8.52 7.52
C SER A 239 2.73 -8.28 7.73
N LYS A 240 3.44 -7.67 6.77
CA LYS A 240 4.91 -7.51 6.84
C LYS A 240 5.36 -6.04 6.76
N PRO A 241 6.20 -5.55 7.69
CA PRO A 241 6.76 -4.21 7.58
C PRO A 241 7.71 -4.12 6.36
N PRO A 242 7.67 -3.04 5.57
CA PRO A 242 8.57 -2.87 4.45
C PRO A 242 10.02 -2.80 4.92
N ILE A 243 10.90 -3.58 4.27
CA ILE A 243 12.35 -3.53 4.49
C ILE A 243 12.94 -2.67 3.38
N HIS A 244 12.90 -1.35 3.56
CA HIS A 244 13.48 -0.42 2.60
C HIS A 244 14.40 0.56 3.33
N SER A 245 15.69 0.21 3.39
CA SER A 245 16.78 1.19 3.45
C SER A 245 18.12 0.49 3.31
N LYS A 246 18.89 0.88 2.29
CA LYS A 246 20.24 0.33 2.03
C LYS A 246 21.30 0.88 3.00
N ASN A 247 20.95 1.88 3.82
CA ASN A 247 21.87 2.65 4.66
C ASN A 247 21.62 2.49 6.17
N ILE A 248 20.88 1.47 6.60
CA ILE A 248 20.70 1.14 8.02
C ILE A 248 21.66 0.02 8.44
N ASN A 249 22.23 0.14 9.63
CA ASN A 249 23.03 -0.92 10.24
C ASN A 249 22.16 -2.17 10.55
N PRO A 250 22.37 -3.31 9.86
CA PRO A 250 21.52 -4.50 10.01
C PRO A 250 21.62 -5.19 11.37
N LYS A 251 22.59 -4.81 12.21
CA LYS A 251 22.71 -5.31 13.59
C LYS A 251 21.65 -4.73 14.53
N ILE A 252 21.00 -3.64 14.13
CA ILE A 252 20.01 -2.93 14.94
C ILE A 252 18.61 -3.32 14.44
N LYS A 253 18.06 -4.39 15.00
CA LYS A 253 16.88 -5.11 14.46
C LYS A 253 15.51 -4.48 14.71
N ASN A 254 15.42 -3.38 15.48
CA ASN A 254 14.15 -2.92 16.06
C ASN A 254 13.73 -1.48 15.64
N PHE A 255 14.46 -0.84 14.73
CA PHE A 255 14.10 0.49 14.23
C PHE A 255 13.88 0.42 12.72
N HIS A 256 12.63 0.60 12.32
CA HIS A 256 12.23 0.43 10.92
C HIS A 256 12.11 1.74 10.15
N LEU A 257 12.25 2.91 10.79
CA LEU A 257 12.37 4.13 10.03
C LEU A 257 13.18 5.25 10.71
N LEU A 258 14.25 5.60 10.02
CA LEU A 258 14.80 6.95 10.00
C LEU A 258 14.82 7.48 8.58
N GLY A 259 14.02 8.52 8.33
CA GLY A 259 13.96 9.23 7.05
C GLY A 259 14.53 10.64 7.19
N THR A 260 15.12 11.18 6.13
CA THR A 260 15.51 12.59 6.08
C THR A 260 14.97 13.22 4.81
N VAL A 261 14.42 14.42 4.92
CA VAL A 261 13.68 15.11 3.86
C VAL A 261 14.16 16.53 3.81
N LEU A 262 14.38 17.08 2.62
CA LEU A 262 14.60 18.51 2.47
C LEU A 262 13.26 19.18 2.18
N LEU A 263 12.70 19.94 3.13
CA LEU A 263 11.44 20.66 2.93
C LEU A 263 11.69 22.12 2.57
N SER A 264 10.92 22.62 1.60
CA SER A 264 10.75 24.04 1.38
C SER A 264 9.67 24.56 2.34
N GLU A 265 10.03 25.46 3.26
CA GLU A 265 9.05 26.18 4.06
C GLU A 265 8.50 27.36 3.23
N ASN A 266 7.47 27.12 2.41
CA ASN A 266 6.80 28.12 1.56
C ASN A 266 7.70 28.79 0.50
N GLU A 267 7.10 29.40 -0.52
CA GLU A 267 7.74 30.00 -1.71
C GLU A 267 8.79 31.10 -1.42
N HIS A 268 9.03 31.45 -0.14
CA HIS A 268 9.87 32.58 0.27
C HIS A 268 10.89 32.29 1.39
N HIS A 269 10.99 31.06 1.92
CA HIS A 269 12.03 30.71 2.89
C HIS A 269 12.80 29.45 2.45
N GLY A 270 14.11 29.43 2.78
CA GLY A 270 15.09 28.47 2.27
C GLY A 270 14.74 27.00 2.51
N LEU A 271 15.45 26.10 1.82
CA LEU A 271 15.34 24.66 2.06
C LEU A 271 15.87 24.32 3.46
N LYS A 272 15.09 23.56 4.22
CA LYS A 272 15.50 23.05 5.54
C LYS A 272 15.56 21.53 5.55
N PRO A 273 16.60 20.94 6.17
CA PRO A 273 16.61 19.51 6.42
C PRO A 273 15.63 19.19 7.56
N MET A 274 14.74 18.25 7.30
CA MET A 274 13.89 17.61 8.28
C MET A 274 14.40 16.19 8.48
N PHE A 275 14.53 15.79 9.72
CA PHE A 275 14.84 14.42 10.10
C PHE A 275 13.54 13.77 10.59
N ILE A 276 13.35 12.47 10.51
CA ILE A 276 12.11 11.82 10.94
C ILE A 276 12.48 10.48 11.53
N ILE A 277 12.14 10.24 12.81
CA ILE A 277 12.26 8.92 13.44
C ILE A 277 10.85 8.37 13.66
N ILE A 278 10.57 7.18 13.13
CA ILE A 278 9.31 6.46 13.41
C ILE A 278 9.65 5.04 13.89
N ASN A 279 9.10 4.68 15.05
CA ASN A 279 9.10 3.32 15.56
C ASN A 279 7.81 2.61 15.12
N HIS A 280 7.89 1.40 14.59
CA HIS A 280 6.77 0.74 13.92
C HIS A 280 6.50 -0.67 14.47
N TRP A 281 6.02 -0.77 15.72
CA TRP A 281 5.51 -2.02 16.26
C TRP A 281 4.31 -1.75 17.18
N ASP A 282 3.09 -1.72 16.64
CA ASP A 282 1.92 -2.28 17.32
C ASP A 282 0.73 -2.38 16.33
N ARG A 283 0.48 -3.57 15.77
CA ARG A 283 -0.78 -3.88 15.05
C ARG A 283 -1.69 -4.81 15.86
N GLU A 284 -1.30 -5.26 17.05
CA GLU A 284 -2.07 -6.27 17.79
C GLU A 284 -3.10 -5.72 18.78
N ASN A 285 -3.09 -4.42 19.11
CA ASN A 285 -4.11 -3.85 19.98
C ASN A 285 -5.13 -2.98 19.24
N LYS A 286 -6.22 -3.61 18.77
CA LYS A 286 -7.43 -2.94 18.24
C LYS A 286 -8.20 -2.09 19.26
N SER A 287 -7.71 -1.98 20.49
CA SER A 287 -8.17 -0.96 21.44
C SER A 287 -7.04 -0.66 22.42
N GLN A 288 -6.21 0.33 22.12
CA GLN A 288 -5.38 1.00 23.11
C GLN A 288 -4.85 2.29 22.50
N THR A 289 -5.09 3.40 23.21
CA THR A 289 -4.13 4.49 23.36
C THR A 289 -2.72 4.04 23.00
N PHE A 290 -2.02 4.77 22.11
CA PHE A 290 -0.57 4.63 21.84
C PHE A 290 0.08 3.85 22.98
N ASN A 291 0.33 2.56 22.78
CA ASN A 291 0.92 1.77 23.84
C ASN A 291 2.34 2.30 23.95
N ASN A 292 2.53 3.20 24.92
CA ASN A 292 3.73 4.00 25.10
C ASN A 292 4.96 3.12 25.38
N SER A 293 4.84 1.80 25.50
CA SER A 293 5.88 0.90 26.02
C SER A 293 7.19 0.91 25.21
N MET A 294 7.15 1.11 23.88
CA MET A 294 8.38 1.22 23.06
C MET A 294 8.86 2.65 22.82
N PHE A 295 8.01 3.66 23.01
CA PHE A 295 8.45 5.06 23.10
C PHE A 295 8.95 5.41 24.50
N SER A 296 8.60 4.61 25.51
CA SER A 296 9.00 4.77 26.92
C SER A 296 10.25 3.99 27.29
N ASP A 297 10.90 3.32 26.33
CA ASP A 297 12.23 2.81 26.59
C ASP A 297 13.19 4.00 26.62
N VAL A 298 13.35 4.54 27.84
CA VAL A 298 14.18 5.70 28.22
C VAL A 298 15.63 5.59 27.74
N ASN A 299 16.00 4.43 27.22
CA ASN A 299 17.33 4.08 26.79
C ASN A 299 17.55 4.30 25.29
N ASN A 300 16.50 4.52 24.50
CA ASN A 300 16.60 4.80 23.06
C ASN A 300 17.00 6.26 22.79
N ASN A 301 18.27 6.54 23.08
CA ASN A 301 18.91 7.82 22.87
C ASN A 301 19.59 7.84 21.50
N PHE A 302 19.32 8.89 20.72
CA PHE A 302 20.00 9.16 19.45
C PHE A 302 20.92 10.34 19.61
N HIS A 303 22.04 10.27 18.91
CA HIS A 303 22.98 11.37 18.76
C HIS A 303 23.00 11.72 17.28
N ILE A 304 22.42 12.89 16.97
CA ILE A 304 22.31 13.41 15.62
C ILE A 304 23.40 14.45 15.40
N SER A 305 24.12 14.30 14.30
CA SER A 305 25.17 15.22 13.86
C SER A 305 24.89 15.68 12.44
N PHE A 306 24.99 16.98 12.19
CA PHE A 306 24.77 17.60 10.90
C PHE A 306 26.01 18.36 10.45
N PHE A 307 26.44 18.12 9.21
CA PHE A 307 27.68 18.59 8.64
C PHE A 307 27.42 19.42 7.38
N ILE A 308 28.27 20.44 7.18
CA ILE A 308 28.33 21.25 5.97
C ILE A 308 29.77 21.21 5.47
N ASN A 309 30.00 20.68 4.26
CA ASN A 309 31.33 20.47 3.68
C ASN A 309 32.27 19.73 4.66
N ASP A 310 31.78 18.60 5.20
CA ASP A 310 32.45 17.78 6.22
C ASP A 310 32.75 18.46 7.57
N LYS A 311 32.32 19.72 7.77
CA LYS A 311 32.44 20.40 9.07
C LYS A 311 31.18 20.22 9.87
N LEU A 312 31.31 19.76 11.12
CA LEU A 312 30.19 19.65 12.05
C LEU A 312 29.60 21.04 12.29
N SER A 313 28.34 21.21 11.92
CA SER A 313 27.60 22.46 12.06
C SER A 313 26.56 22.42 13.17
N PHE A 314 26.02 21.23 13.46
CA PHE A 314 25.03 21.05 14.50
C PHE A 314 25.12 19.64 15.08
N GLU A 315 24.87 19.52 16.38
CA GLU A 315 24.91 18.26 17.09
C GLU A 315 23.89 18.27 18.23
N LYS A 316 23.11 17.20 18.36
CA LYS A 316 22.11 17.09 19.43
C LYS A 316 21.88 15.65 19.84
N LYS A 317 21.75 15.43 21.15
CA LYS A 317 21.23 14.19 21.71
C LYS A 317 19.72 14.32 21.88
N ILE A 318 18.97 13.33 21.42
CA ILE A 318 17.53 13.27 21.56
C ILE A 318 17.14 11.93 22.17
N SER A 319 16.17 11.96 23.09
CA SER A 319 15.46 10.76 23.53
C SER A 319 14.12 10.71 22.83
N LEU A 320 13.69 9.52 22.38
CA LEU A 320 12.39 9.35 21.71
C LEU A 320 11.18 9.52 22.66
N THR A 321 11.42 9.60 23.97
CA THR A 321 10.40 9.97 24.96
C THR A 321 10.01 11.44 24.87
N ASP A 322 10.86 12.28 24.28
CA ASP A 322 10.58 13.70 24.16
C ASP A 322 9.56 13.93 23.05
N HIS A 323 8.36 14.40 23.40
CA HIS A 323 7.36 14.92 22.46
C HIS A 323 7.80 16.23 21.76
N ASN A 324 9.10 16.38 21.48
CA ASN A 324 9.73 17.60 20.99
C ASN A 324 9.44 17.79 19.49
N LYS A 325 8.27 18.37 19.21
CA LYS A 325 7.82 18.83 17.89
C LYS A 325 8.72 19.89 17.22
N SER A 326 9.86 20.26 17.80
CA SER A 326 10.56 21.52 17.48
C SER A 326 12.07 21.42 17.19
N PHE A 327 12.68 20.24 17.09
CA PHE A 327 14.15 20.23 16.87
C PHE A 327 14.57 20.64 15.45
N TRP A 328 13.69 20.46 14.47
CA TRP A 328 13.95 20.75 13.05
C TRP A 328 14.15 22.24 12.77
N SER A 329 13.53 23.12 13.57
CA SER A 329 13.68 24.57 13.43
C SER A 329 15.06 25.09 13.86
N GLN A 330 15.93 24.21 14.38
CA GLN A 330 17.29 24.54 14.82
C GLN A 330 18.36 24.15 13.78
N LEU A 331 17.97 23.45 12.70
CA LEU A 331 18.89 23.10 11.63
C LEU A 331 19.12 24.31 10.71
N PRO A 332 20.35 24.52 10.24
CA PRO A 332 20.67 25.65 9.38
C PRO A 332 20.00 25.51 8.01
N ASP A 333 19.74 26.65 7.37
CA ASP A 333 19.23 26.70 6.01
C ASP A 333 20.24 26.11 5.02
N ILE A 334 19.73 25.52 3.94
CA ILE A 334 20.53 24.94 2.88
C ILE A 334 20.80 25.98 1.80
N GLU A 335 22.09 26.24 1.59
CA GLU A 335 22.65 27.12 0.58
C GLU A 335 23.18 26.31 -0.61
N ASP A 336 23.18 26.94 -1.78
CA ASP A 336 23.76 26.36 -2.97
C ASP A 336 25.28 26.20 -2.82
N LYS A 337 25.84 25.15 -3.44
CA LYS A 337 27.29 24.84 -3.52
C LYS A 337 27.92 24.18 -2.29
N ASN A 338 27.12 23.82 -1.28
CA ASN A 338 27.58 23.03 -0.15
C ASN A 338 27.22 21.55 -0.33
N ILE A 339 27.98 20.69 0.35
CA ILE A 339 27.64 19.28 0.59
C ILE A 339 27.13 19.19 2.02
N TYR A 340 25.95 18.61 2.19
CA TYR A 340 25.34 18.45 3.50
C TYR A 340 25.32 17.00 3.88
N ARG A 341 25.56 16.71 5.15
CA ARG A 341 25.50 15.35 5.65
C ARG A 341 24.85 15.30 7.00
N ILE A 342 24.00 14.30 7.20
CA ILE A 342 23.41 14.00 8.50
C ILE A 342 23.79 12.59 8.90
N GLU A 343 24.18 12.44 10.16
CA GLU A 343 24.52 11.18 10.78
C GLU A 343 23.69 11.03 12.03
N ALA A 344 23.19 9.81 12.26
CA ALA A 344 22.51 9.45 13.48
C ALA A 344 23.19 8.21 14.06
N ASN A 345 23.54 8.30 15.33
CA ASN A 345 24.08 7.20 16.10
C ASN A 345 23.07 6.82 17.17
N LEU A 346 22.87 5.52 17.38
CA LEU A 346 22.03 4.99 18.43
C LEU A 346 22.91 4.55 19.60
N TYR A 347 22.52 4.89 20.81
CA TYR A 347 23.22 4.39 21.99
C TYR A 347 22.91 2.91 22.20
N ASN A 348 23.95 2.07 22.18
CA ASN A 348 23.84 0.65 22.42
C ASN A 348 24.15 0.35 23.89
N GLU A 349 23.15 -0.10 24.63
CA GLU A 349 23.29 -0.37 26.06
C GLU A 349 24.21 -1.57 26.38
N TYR A 350 24.29 -2.52 25.46
CA TYR A 350 25.09 -3.73 25.63
C TYR A 350 26.58 -3.46 25.47
N THR A 351 26.94 -2.64 24.47
CA THR A 351 28.33 -2.21 24.24
C THR A 351 28.71 -0.96 25.03
N ARG A 352 27.71 -0.20 25.50
CA ARG A 352 27.85 1.15 26.10
C ARG A 352 28.53 2.15 25.16
N GLU A 353 28.32 1.97 23.86
CA GLU A 353 28.89 2.81 22.80
C GLU A 353 27.80 3.40 21.91
N TRP A 354 28.15 4.45 21.17
CA TRP A 354 27.30 5.02 20.12
C TRP A 354 27.57 4.26 18.83
N ASP A 355 26.62 3.40 18.45
CA ASP A 355 26.70 2.69 17.19
C ASP A 355 26.15 3.55 16.07
N TRP A 356 26.89 3.61 14.97
CA TRP A 356 26.36 4.21 13.75
C TRP A 356 25.06 3.51 13.35
N PHE A 357 24.03 4.33 13.15
CA PHE A 357 22.68 3.89 12.84
C PHE A 357 22.28 4.29 11.41
N TYR A 358 22.46 5.57 11.05
CA TYR A 358 22.07 6.12 9.75
C TYR A 358 23.03 7.22 9.28
N LYS A 359 23.21 7.34 7.96
CA LYS A 359 24.00 8.39 7.31
C LYS A 359 23.39 8.75 5.96
N LYS A 360 23.23 10.04 5.69
CA LYS A 360 22.78 10.55 4.40
C LYS A 360 23.55 11.82 4.04
N GLU A 361 23.90 11.92 2.76
CA GLU A 361 24.61 13.06 2.19
C GLU A 361 23.79 13.63 1.03
N TRP A 362 23.79 14.96 0.90
CA TRP A 362 23.20 15.71 -0.19
C TRP A 362 24.29 16.55 -0.86
N THR A 363 24.48 16.33 -2.15
CA THR A 363 25.37 17.13 -2.98
C THR A 363 24.66 18.39 -3.47
N SER A 364 25.42 19.34 -4.02
CA SER A 364 24.83 20.52 -4.65
C SER A 364 23.94 20.18 -5.85
N ASN A 365 24.18 19.04 -6.52
CA ASN A 365 23.32 18.58 -7.60
C ASN A 365 21.97 18.08 -7.09
N ASP A 366 21.96 17.37 -5.96
CA ASP A 366 20.73 16.90 -5.30
C ASP A 366 19.87 18.10 -4.89
N ILE A 367 20.49 19.12 -4.28
CA ILE A 367 19.81 20.38 -3.90
C ILE A 367 19.21 21.09 -5.10
N ASN A 368 19.97 21.22 -6.20
CA ASN A 368 19.49 21.89 -7.40
C ASN A 368 18.32 21.14 -8.05
N ASN A 369 18.36 19.80 -8.08
CA ASN A 369 17.26 18.98 -8.58
C ASN A 369 16.00 19.17 -7.73
N ILE A 370 16.15 19.16 -6.39
CA ILE A 370 15.03 19.38 -5.45
C ILE A 370 14.39 20.76 -5.66
N LYS A 371 15.21 21.82 -5.78
CA LYS A 371 14.71 23.19 -6.03
C LYS A 371 13.99 23.32 -7.37
N LYS A 372 14.50 22.67 -8.41
CA LYS A 372 13.98 22.82 -9.79
C LYS A 372 12.68 22.06 -9.99
N ASP A 373 12.61 20.84 -9.48
CA ASP A 373 11.52 19.93 -9.79
C ASP A 373 10.42 19.93 -8.71
N GLY A 374 10.61 20.66 -7.60
CA GLY A 374 9.74 20.58 -6.41
C GLY A 374 9.75 19.21 -5.75
N ASN A 375 10.64 18.32 -6.21
CA ASN A 375 10.74 16.94 -5.76
C ASN A 375 11.55 16.91 -4.48
N TYR A 376 10.89 16.57 -3.37
CA TYR A 376 11.55 16.23 -2.13
C TYR A 376 12.50 15.05 -2.36
N ASP A 377 13.74 15.10 -1.85
CA ASP A 377 14.61 13.91 -1.84
C ASP A 377 14.04 12.90 -0.85
N LEU A 378 13.15 12.05 -1.36
CA LEU A 378 12.57 10.90 -0.71
C LEU A 378 13.39 9.67 -1.11
N LEU A 379 14.66 9.64 -0.70
CA LEU A 379 15.50 8.46 -0.91
C LEU A 379 15.40 7.52 0.30
N LEU A 380 14.61 6.45 0.08
CA LEU A 380 14.50 5.19 0.83
C LEU A 380 15.87 4.54 1.12
#